data_AF-A0A4V5NDS2-F1
#
_entry.id   AF-A0A4V5NDS2-F1
#
_cell.length_a   1.000
_cell.length_b   1.000
_cell.length_c   1.000
_cell.angle_alpha   90.00
_cell.angle_beta   90.00
_cell.angle_gamma   90.00
#
_symmetry.space_group_name_H-M   'P 1'
#
loop_
_entity.id
_entity.type
_entity.pdbx_description
1 polymer ?
#
loop_
_entity_poly.entity_id
_entity_poly.type
_entity_poly.pdbx_seq_one_letter_code
_entity_poly.pdbx_strand_id
1 'polypeptide(L)'
;MLNVHAPNSAFICGSQGSGKSYTLNCFLENCLLAGACTGRLRQPLAGLVFHYDIDSSGTVAETASLCSRGIRVIVLVSNSNFEAAQRNYRAATDNPENLTVERFLLPPSELSIDRMHKLMAFSERSDAVPLYMEVIQRILRQMAVTGQGRGFNYGEFLQLLDQAGLSTEQQRPMRLRLDLLHSFMRWPPSKMDLKRKTARKLLDLQPGTLTVVDLSDPFVDTATVCTLFDICLSVAKEKRPECGMVVALVEAHKYID
;
A
#
# COMPACT_ATOMS: atom_id res chain seq x y z
N MET A 1 18.11 -18.75 -14.89
CA MET A 1 17.46 -18.69 -13.56
C MET A 1 18.15 -17.60 -12.75
N LEU A 2 17.40 -16.71 -12.12
CA LEU A 2 17.98 -15.60 -11.35
C LEU A 2 18.42 -16.10 -9.96
N ASN A 3 19.58 -15.66 -9.47
CA ASN A 3 19.97 -15.95 -8.09
C ASN A 3 19.23 -15.00 -7.14
N VAL A 4 18.21 -15.50 -6.44
CA VAL A 4 17.41 -14.72 -5.49
C VAL A 4 17.92 -14.80 -4.05
N HIS A 5 19.04 -15.51 -3.79
CA HIS A 5 19.61 -15.66 -2.45
C HIS A 5 20.48 -14.48 -2.03
N ALA A 6 20.93 -13.65 -2.97
CA ALA A 6 21.64 -12.41 -2.69
C ALA A 6 20.74 -11.21 -3.02
N PRO A 7 20.79 -10.11 -2.23
CA PRO A 7 20.11 -8.88 -2.58
C PRO A 7 20.50 -8.42 -3.98
N ASN A 8 19.52 -8.14 -4.81
CA ASN A 8 19.71 -7.64 -6.16
C ASN A 8 18.66 -6.58 -6.48
N SER A 9 19.00 -5.70 -7.42
CA SER A 9 18.10 -4.72 -8.00
C SER A 9 18.19 -4.80 -9.52
N ALA A 10 17.08 -4.54 -10.19
CA ALA A 10 17.01 -4.51 -11.64
C ALA A 10 16.11 -3.34 -12.05
N PHE A 11 16.48 -2.71 -13.17
CA PHE A 11 15.68 -1.67 -13.82
C PHE A 11 15.33 -2.14 -15.23
N ILE A 12 14.04 -2.16 -15.56
CA ILE A 12 13.54 -2.65 -16.85
C ILE A 12 13.00 -1.46 -17.63
N CYS A 13 13.70 -1.06 -18.69
CA CYS A 13 13.30 0.03 -19.58
C CYS A 13 13.18 -0.43 -21.03
N GLY A 14 12.38 0.29 -21.82
CA GLY A 14 12.12 -0.02 -23.21
C GLY A 14 10.87 0.69 -23.72
N SER A 15 10.72 0.75 -25.05
CA SER A 15 9.56 1.35 -25.70
C SER A 15 8.24 0.65 -25.32
N GLN A 16 7.10 1.30 -25.57
CA GLN A 16 5.80 0.64 -25.42
C GLN A 16 5.75 -0.63 -26.28
N GLY A 17 5.24 -1.73 -25.72
CA GLY A 17 5.18 -3.03 -26.42
C GLY A 17 6.48 -3.83 -26.46
N SER A 18 7.59 -3.35 -25.89
CA SER A 18 8.89 -4.07 -25.89
C SER A 18 8.98 -5.28 -24.94
N GLY A 19 7.88 -5.68 -24.29
CA GLY A 19 7.86 -6.84 -23.38
C GLY A 19 8.39 -6.57 -21.97
N LYS A 20 8.35 -5.31 -21.49
CA LYS A 20 8.76 -4.95 -20.12
C LYS A 20 7.97 -5.71 -19.05
N SER A 21 6.64 -5.65 -19.11
CA SER A 21 5.74 -6.35 -18.19
C SER A 21 5.96 -7.86 -18.22
N TYR A 22 6.14 -8.43 -19.42
CA TYR A 22 6.48 -9.84 -19.60
C TYR A 22 7.79 -10.21 -18.90
N THR A 23 8.84 -9.41 -19.11
CA THR A 23 10.15 -9.61 -18.45
C THR A 23 10.02 -9.52 -16.94
N LEU A 24 9.28 -8.54 -16.42
CA LEU A 24 9.01 -8.40 -14.98
C LEU A 24 8.25 -9.63 -14.43
N ASN A 25 7.24 -10.12 -15.14
CA ASN A 25 6.50 -11.32 -14.74
C ASN A 25 7.41 -12.54 -14.71
N CYS A 26 8.31 -12.71 -15.68
CA CYS A 26 9.32 -13.77 -15.63
C CYS A 26 10.24 -13.64 -14.40
N PHE A 27 10.65 -12.43 -14.03
CA PHE A 27 11.41 -12.19 -12.80
C PHE A 27 10.61 -12.59 -11.56
N LEU A 28 9.36 -12.15 -11.47
CA LEU A 28 8.47 -12.48 -10.34
C LEU A 28 8.19 -14.00 -10.27
N GLU A 29 7.98 -14.68 -11.39
CA GLU A 29 7.86 -16.15 -11.44
C GLU A 29 9.09 -16.82 -10.83
N ASN A 30 10.30 -16.37 -11.18
CA ASN A 30 11.55 -16.90 -10.59
C ASN A 30 11.69 -16.59 -9.09
N CYS A 31 11.00 -15.60 -8.55
CA CYS A 31 11.04 -15.28 -7.12
C CYS A 31 9.97 -16.06 -6.31
N LEU A 32 8.83 -16.37 -6.94
CA LEU A 32 7.62 -16.80 -6.23
C LEU A 32 7.28 -18.29 -6.41
N LEU A 33 7.70 -18.93 -7.50
CA LEU A 33 7.38 -20.34 -7.75
C LEU A 33 8.46 -21.28 -7.23
N ALA A 34 8.09 -22.19 -6.31
CA ALA A 34 8.91 -23.36 -6.01
C ALA A 34 8.62 -24.47 -7.03
N GLY A 35 9.57 -24.77 -7.92
CA GLY A 35 9.40 -25.83 -8.92
C GLY A 35 10.66 -26.68 -9.09
N ALA A 36 10.50 -28.00 -9.21
CA ALA A 36 11.61 -28.90 -9.54
C ALA A 36 12.07 -28.73 -11.01
N CYS A 37 11.18 -28.30 -11.89
CA CYS A 37 11.40 -28.24 -13.35
C CYS A 37 12.05 -26.94 -13.84
N THR A 38 11.97 -25.85 -13.06
CA THR A 38 12.50 -24.52 -13.41
C THR A 38 13.84 -24.22 -12.73
N GLY A 39 14.25 -25.08 -11.79
CA GLY A 39 15.41 -24.99 -10.91
C GLY A 39 14.97 -24.79 -9.44
N ARG A 40 15.72 -25.36 -8.48
CA ARG A 40 15.29 -25.40 -7.07
C ARG A 40 15.50 -24.05 -6.37
N LEU A 41 14.44 -23.26 -6.26
CA LEU A 41 14.32 -22.31 -5.16
C LEU A 41 14.17 -23.07 -3.85
N ARG A 42 15.13 -22.90 -2.93
CA ARG A 42 15.04 -23.52 -1.59
C ARG A 42 13.85 -22.98 -0.80
N GLN A 43 13.54 -21.70 -0.98
CA GLN A 43 12.43 -21.00 -0.34
C GLN A 43 11.95 -19.86 -1.25
N PRO A 44 10.67 -19.85 -1.66
CA PRO A 44 10.08 -18.73 -2.40
C PRO A 44 10.09 -17.42 -1.58
N LEU A 45 10.33 -16.30 -2.26
CA LEU A 45 10.18 -14.97 -1.66
C LEU A 45 8.69 -14.61 -1.49
N ALA A 46 8.40 -13.59 -0.71
CA ALA A 46 7.11 -12.89 -0.79
C ALA A 46 7.18 -11.75 -1.83
N GLY A 47 6.12 -11.55 -2.61
CA GLY A 47 6.05 -10.51 -3.64
C GLY A 47 5.22 -9.31 -3.19
N LEU A 48 5.72 -8.10 -3.45
CA LEU A 48 4.99 -6.85 -3.32
C LEU A 48 5.16 -6.02 -4.60
N VAL A 49 4.05 -5.71 -5.28
CA VAL A 49 4.02 -4.87 -6.48
C VAL A 49 3.23 -3.61 -6.19
N PHE A 50 3.75 -2.46 -6.60
CA PHE A 50 3.02 -1.20 -6.64
C PHE A 50 2.63 -0.87 -8.08
N HIS A 51 1.36 -0.58 -8.31
CA HIS A 51 0.80 -0.28 -9.62
C HIS A 51 -0.09 0.96 -9.57
N TYR A 52 0.13 1.88 -10.51
CA TYR A 52 -0.66 3.07 -10.70
C TYR A 52 -0.72 3.44 -12.18
N ASP A 53 -1.92 3.40 -12.75
CA ASP A 53 -2.20 3.78 -14.12
C ASP A 53 -3.58 4.44 -14.27
N ILE A 54 -3.59 5.77 -14.31
CA ILE A 54 -4.79 6.59 -14.49
C ILE A 54 -5.21 6.73 -15.96
N ASP A 55 -4.24 6.67 -16.89
CA ASP A 55 -4.48 6.88 -18.32
C ASP A 55 -5.18 5.68 -18.95
N SER A 56 -5.02 4.51 -18.34
CA SER A 56 -5.56 3.25 -18.84
C SER A 56 -6.77 2.82 -17.99
N SER A 57 -7.77 3.68 -17.84
CA SER A 57 -8.95 3.43 -16.99
C SER A 57 -9.60 2.08 -17.31
N GLY A 58 -9.48 1.12 -16.39
CA GLY A 58 -10.01 -0.24 -16.54
C GLY A 58 -8.96 -1.33 -16.80
N THR A 59 -7.70 -0.96 -16.98
CA THR A 59 -6.60 -1.91 -17.18
C THR A 59 -6.15 -2.44 -15.83
N VAL A 60 -6.02 -3.76 -15.76
CA VAL A 60 -5.55 -4.47 -14.56
C VAL A 60 -4.02 -4.50 -14.56
N ALA A 61 -3.41 -4.57 -13.38
CA ALA A 61 -1.98 -4.81 -13.28
C ALA A 61 -1.63 -6.13 -13.98
N GLU A 62 -0.80 -6.08 -15.03
CA GLU A 62 -0.40 -7.28 -15.79
C GLU A 62 0.24 -8.36 -14.90
N THR A 63 0.86 -7.97 -13.78
CA THR A 63 1.43 -8.88 -12.79
C THR A 63 0.38 -9.77 -12.13
N ALA A 64 -0.89 -9.37 -12.12
CA ALA A 64 -1.97 -10.21 -11.59
C ALA A 64 -2.23 -11.46 -12.44
N SER A 65 -1.84 -11.45 -13.72
CA SER A 65 -1.92 -12.63 -14.60
C SER A 65 -1.13 -13.85 -14.07
N LEU A 66 -0.18 -13.62 -13.16
CA LEU A 66 0.58 -14.67 -12.47
C LEU A 66 -0.30 -15.65 -11.67
N CYS A 67 -1.55 -15.29 -11.36
CA CYS A 67 -2.51 -16.24 -10.79
C CYS A 67 -2.78 -17.45 -11.69
N SER A 68 -2.70 -17.29 -13.02
CA SER A 68 -2.81 -18.39 -14.00
C SER A 68 -1.65 -19.39 -13.91
N ARG A 69 -0.52 -18.97 -13.32
CA ARG A 69 0.68 -19.81 -13.10
C ARG A 69 0.64 -20.56 -11.76
N GLY A 70 -0.46 -20.47 -11.02
CA GLY A 70 -0.63 -21.09 -9.70
C GLY A 70 -0.09 -20.26 -8.54
N ILE A 71 0.30 -19.00 -8.78
CA ILE A 71 0.72 -18.07 -7.71
C ILE A 71 -0.53 -17.48 -7.07
N ARG A 72 -0.61 -17.49 -5.73
CA ARG A 72 -1.68 -16.76 -5.03
C ARG A 72 -1.44 -15.26 -5.12
N VAL A 73 -2.36 -14.55 -5.78
CA VAL A 73 -2.32 -13.10 -5.98
C VAL A 73 -3.39 -12.41 -5.13
N ILE A 74 -2.99 -11.41 -4.36
CA ILE A 74 -3.87 -10.54 -3.57
C ILE A 74 -3.73 -9.13 -4.13
N VAL A 75 -4.81 -8.57 -4.66
CA VAL A 75 -4.84 -7.20 -5.17
C VAL A 75 -5.54 -6.30 -4.17
N LEU A 76 -4.81 -5.34 -3.60
CA LEU A 76 -5.33 -4.29 -2.74
C LEU A 76 -5.65 -3.08 -3.61
N VAL A 77 -6.93 -2.70 -3.67
CA VAL A 77 -7.41 -1.59 -4.50
C VAL A 77 -8.02 -0.48 -3.65
N SER A 78 -8.02 0.75 -4.13
CA SER A 78 -8.66 1.86 -3.43
C SER A 78 -10.12 1.55 -3.06
N ASN A 79 -10.58 2.10 -1.94
CA ASN A 79 -11.94 1.88 -1.46
C ASN A 79 -13.01 2.41 -2.45
N SER A 80 -12.72 3.54 -3.10
CA SER A 80 -13.56 4.20 -4.10
C SER A 80 -13.66 3.45 -5.44
N ASN A 81 -12.60 2.76 -5.88
CA ASN A 81 -12.59 2.02 -7.14
C ASN A 81 -12.85 0.50 -6.99
N PHE A 82 -13.07 0.01 -5.77
CA PHE A 82 -13.13 -1.43 -5.49
C PHE A 82 -14.10 -2.23 -6.38
N GLU A 83 -15.33 -1.76 -6.56
CA GLU A 83 -16.34 -2.51 -7.33
C GLU A 83 -16.00 -2.61 -8.83
N ALA A 84 -15.40 -1.57 -9.40
CA ALA A 84 -14.95 -1.60 -10.78
C ALA A 84 -13.68 -2.45 -10.92
N ALA A 85 -12.68 -2.24 -10.07
CA ALA A 85 -11.45 -3.01 -10.09
C ALA A 85 -11.72 -4.51 -9.87
N GLN A 86 -12.57 -4.88 -8.90
CA GLN A 86 -12.92 -6.28 -8.66
C GLN A 86 -13.55 -6.93 -9.89
N ARG A 87 -14.44 -6.23 -10.61
CA ARG A 87 -15.01 -6.74 -11.87
C ARG A 87 -13.94 -6.92 -12.94
N ASN A 88 -13.07 -5.94 -13.13
CA ASN A 88 -12.03 -5.97 -14.16
C ASN A 88 -11.01 -7.09 -13.89
N TYR A 89 -10.51 -7.21 -12.67
CA TYR A 89 -9.56 -8.27 -12.27
C TYR A 89 -10.17 -9.66 -12.40
N ARG A 90 -11.44 -9.85 -12.03
CA ARG A 90 -12.13 -11.13 -12.20
C ARG A 90 -12.40 -11.48 -13.65
N ALA A 91 -12.71 -10.49 -14.49
CA ALA A 91 -12.91 -10.70 -15.92
C ALA A 91 -11.60 -10.99 -16.68
N ALA A 92 -10.46 -10.53 -16.14
CA ALA A 92 -9.14 -10.67 -16.77
C ALA A 92 -8.41 -11.98 -16.40
N THR A 93 -9.01 -12.89 -15.63
CA THR A 93 -8.39 -14.16 -15.24
C THR A 93 -9.28 -15.36 -15.51
N ASP A 94 -8.66 -16.43 -16.02
CA ASP A 94 -9.29 -17.75 -16.13
C ASP A 94 -9.13 -18.59 -14.86
N ASN A 95 -8.37 -18.10 -13.86
CA ASN A 95 -8.12 -18.79 -12.58
C ASN A 95 -8.50 -17.90 -11.38
N PRO A 96 -9.81 -17.77 -11.07
CA PRO A 96 -10.28 -16.90 -9.99
C PRO A 96 -9.93 -17.42 -8.60
N GLU A 97 -9.62 -18.72 -8.42
CA GLU A 97 -9.32 -19.30 -7.11
C GLU A 97 -8.01 -18.77 -6.53
N ASN A 98 -7.05 -18.44 -7.40
CA ASN A 98 -5.75 -17.89 -7.01
C ASN A 98 -5.74 -16.35 -6.94
N LEU A 99 -6.86 -15.67 -7.23
CA LEU A 99 -6.94 -14.21 -7.26
C LEU A 99 -7.94 -13.69 -6.22
N THR A 100 -7.45 -12.92 -5.26
CA THR A 100 -8.29 -12.21 -4.29
C THR A 100 -8.17 -10.71 -4.52
N VAL A 101 -9.30 -9.99 -4.60
CA VAL A 101 -9.32 -8.52 -4.66
C VAL A 101 -9.91 -8.01 -3.35
N GLU A 102 -9.16 -7.17 -2.63
CA GLU A 102 -9.55 -6.58 -1.35
C GLU A 102 -9.43 -5.06 -1.37
N ARG A 103 -10.18 -4.40 -0.48
CA ARG A 103 -10.07 -2.95 -0.26
C ARG A 103 -8.77 -2.66 0.48
N PHE A 104 -7.95 -1.77 -0.07
CA PHE A 104 -6.85 -1.13 0.61
C PHE A 104 -7.40 -0.26 1.73
N LEU A 105 -7.22 -0.71 2.97
CA LEU A 105 -7.66 0.01 4.17
C LEU A 105 -6.58 -0.10 5.25
N LEU A 106 -5.94 1.04 5.54
CA LEU A 106 -4.91 1.18 6.55
C LEU A 106 -5.51 0.94 7.95
N PRO A 107 -5.11 -0.13 8.65
CA PRO A 107 -5.56 -0.35 10.02
C PRO A 107 -4.90 0.69 10.95
N PRO A 108 -5.61 1.22 11.95
CA PRO A 108 -5.01 2.16 12.91
C PRO A 108 -3.78 1.61 13.64
N SER A 109 -3.68 0.28 13.79
CA SER A 109 -2.52 -0.40 14.39
C SER A 109 -1.24 -0.35 13.55
N GLU A 110 -1.34 0.04 12.26
CA GLU A 110 -0.20 0.22 11.37
C GLU A 110 0.22 1.70 11.28
N LEU A 111 -0.45 2.59 12.02
CA LEU A 111 -0.04 3.98 12.11
C LEU A 111 1.16 4.13 13.05
N SER A 112 2.08 5.01 12.66
CA SER A 112 3.18 5.49 13.48
C SER A 112 3.15 7.02 13.48
N ILE A 113 3.95 7.65 14.33
CA ILE A 113 4.10 9.11 14.35
C ILE A 113 4.49 9.64 12.96
N ASP A 114 5.45 8.99 12.31
CA ASP A 114 5.92 9.33 10.96
C ASP A 114 4.82 9.15 9.90
N ARG A 115 4.15 8.00 9.89
CA ARG A 115 3.06 7.74 8.92
C ARG A 115 1.89 8.69 9.12
N MET A 116 1.54 8.99 10.36
CA MET A 116 0.49 9.96 10.67
C MET A 116 0.88 11.36 10.19
N HIS A 117 2.13 11.79 10.39
CA HIS A 117 2.63 13.06 9.87
C HIS A 117 2.50 13.14 8.35
N LYS A 118 2.99 12.13 7.62
CA LYS A 118 2.88 12.04 6.15
C LYS A 118 1.43 12.07 5.66
N LEU A 119 0.55 11.32 6.32
CA LEU A 119 -0.88 11.27 5.99
C LEU A 119 -1.60 12.60 6.23
N MET A 120 -1.19 13.37 7.24
CA MET A 120 -1.76 14.70 7.49
C MET A 120 -1.18 15.76 6.55
N ALA A 121 0.08 15.63 6.10
CA ALA A 121 0.76 16.58 5.20
C ALA A 121 0.45 16.40 3.70
N PHE A 122 -0.42 15.46 3.35
CA PHE A 122 -0.73 15.09 1.97
C PHE A 122 -1.21 16.28 1.13
N SER A 123 -0.84 16.28 -0.14
CA SER A 123 -1.31 17.20 -1.20
C SER A 123 -0.99 18.68 -0.97
N GLU A 124 0.11 18.99 -0.28
CA GLU A 124 0.64 20.37 -0.27
C GLU A 124 1.40 20.65 -1.57
N ARG A 125 0.66 21.00 -2.63
CA ARG A 125 1.19 21.73 -3.81
C ARG A 125 1.36 23.23 -3.53
N SER A 126 1.12 23.67 -2.29
CA SER A 126 1.12 25.06 -1.87
C SER A 126 2.37 25.34 -1.04
N ASP A 127 3.07 26.44 -1.34
CA ASP A 127 4.26 26.89 -0.59
C ASP A 127 3.95 27.29 0.87
N ALA A 128 2.67 27.38 1.25
CA ALA A 128 2.24 27.73 2.59
C ALA A 128 1.62 26.52 3.32
N VAL A 129 2.33 26.05 4.36
CA VAL A 129 1.86 25.04 5.31
C VAL A 129 0.62 25.56 6.06
N PRO A 130 -0.52 24.84 6.05
CA PRO A 130 -1.71 25.26 6.78
C PRO A 130 -1.46 25.36 8.29
N LEU A 131 -2.00 26.38 8.96
CA LEU A 131 -1.77 26.60 10.40
C LEU A 131 -2.20 25.42 11.29
N TYR A 132 -3.17 24.62 10.87
CA TYR A 132 -3.58 23.42 11.61
C TYR A 132 -2.47 22.34 11.64
N MET A 133 -1.55 22.34 10.66
CA MET A 133 -0.42 21.42 10.63
C MET A 133 0.59 21.68 11.74
N GLU A 134 0.79 22.94 12.15
CA GLU A 134 1.63 23.25 13.32
C GLU A 134 1.08 22.60 14.60
N VAL A 135 -0.25 22.60 14.74
CA VAL A 135 -0.93 21.96 15.86
C VAL A 135 -0.76 20.43 15.79
N ILE A 136 -0.95 19.83 14.62
CA ILE A 136 -0.74 18.39 14.41
C ILE A 136 0.71 18.00 14.74
N GLN A 137 1.69 18.74 14.22
CA GLN A 137 3.09 18.46 14.50
C GLN A 137 3.41 18.55 16.00
N ARG A 138 2.86 19.55 16.70
CA ARG A 138 3.01 19.66 18.16
C ARG A 138 2.44 18.44 18.88
N ILE A 139 1.24 17.98 18.51
CA ILE A 139 0.61 16.79 19.09
C ILE A 139 1.46 15.55 18.82
N LEU A 140 1.91 15.36 17.58
CA LEU A 140 2.76 14.23 17.19
C LEU A 140 4.10 14.23 17.95
N ARG A 141 4.74 15.40 18.13
CA ARG A 141 5.95 15.53 18.96
C ARG A 141 5.67 15.15 20.42
N GLN A 142 4.56 15.63 20.99
CA GLN A 142 4.17 15.28 22.36
C GLN A 142 3.93 13.77 22.52
N MET A 143 3.26 13.14 21.56
CA MET A 143 3.03 11.69 21.56
C MET A 143 4.34 10.90 21.43
N ALA A 144 5.31 11.38 20.65
CA ALA A 144 6.63 10.77 20.53
C ALA A 144 7.42 10.81 21.85
N VAL A 145 7.32 11.92 22.60
CA VAL A 145 8.00 12.08 23.91
C VAL A 145 7.31 11.25 24.99
N THR A 146 5.99 11.35 25.12
CA THR A 146 5.21 10.69 26.18
C THR A 146 5.03 9.19 25.93
N GLY A 147 5.15 8.75 24.68
CA GLY A 147 4.85 7.39 24.26
C GLY A 147 6.02 6.46 24.06
N GLN A 148 7.17 6.70 24.70
CA GLN A 148 8.31 5.78 24.62
C GLN A 148 7.88 4.34 24.96
N GLY A 149 7.92 3.45 23.95
CA GLY A 149 7.58 2.03 24.07
C GLY A 149 6.12 1.64 23.80
N ARG A 150 5.14 2.56 23.83
CA ARG A 150 3.71 2.22 23.63
C ARG A 150 3.23 2.27 22.17
N GLY A 151 4.05 2.81 21.26
CA GLY A 151 3.67 3.04 19.87
C GLY A 151 2.66 4.19 19.71
N PHE A 152 2.23 4.43 18.47
CA PHE A 152 1.23 5.46 18.16
C PHE A 152 -0.18 4.95 18.43
N ASN A 153 -1.01 5.77 19.10
CA ASN A 153 -2.42 5.47 19.34
C ASN A 153 -3.32 6.49 18.64
N TYR A 154 -4.09 6.02 17.66
CA TYR A 154 -4.94 6.90 16.86
C TYR A 154 -6.09 7.54 17.67
N GLY A 155 -6.65 6.83 18.64
CA GLY A 155 -7.70 7.36 19.51
C GLY A 155 -7.20 8.49 20.40
N GLU A 156 -6.01 8.33 20.98
CA GLU A 156 -5.33 9.38 21.76
C GLU A 156 -5.01 10.59 20.89
N PHE A 157 -4.55 10.38 19.65
CA PHE A 157 -4.32 11.46 18.69
C PHE A 157 -5.61 12.29 18.45
N LEU A 158 -6.75 11.63 18.20
CA LEU A 158 -8.03 12.33 18.00
C LEU A 158 -8.45 13.11 19.25
N GLN A 159 -8.29 12.53 20.45
CA GLN A 159 -8.60 13.22 21.71
C GLN A 159 -7.73 14.47 21.93
N LEU A 160 -6.42 14.37 21.68
CA LEU A 160 -5.51 15.51 21.77
C LEU A 160 -5.84 16.59 20.74
N LEU A 161 -6.26 16.19 19.54
CA LEU A 161 -6.66 17.11 18.48
C LEU A 161 -7.95 17.87 18.82
N ASP A 162 -8.96 17.19 19.38
CA ASP A 162 -10.19 17.82 19.86
C ASP A 162 -9.93 18.82 21.00
N GLN A 163 -8.93 18.53 21.85
CA GLN A 163 -8.53 19.39 22.97
C GLN A 163 -7.56 20.52 22.57
N ALA A 164 -7.08 20.56 21.33
CA ALA A 164 -6.00 21.45 20.92
C ALA A 164 -6.41 22.93 20.77
N GLY A 165 -7.70 23.25 20.90
CA GLY A 165 -8.21 24.62 20.83
C GLY A 165 -8.10 25.26 19.45
N LEU A 166 -8.25 24.48 18.38
CA LEU A 166 -8.21 24.98 16.99
C LEU A 166 -9.29 26.04 16.77
N SER A 167 -8.92 27.13 16.09
CA SER A 167 -9.87 28.17 15.69
C SER A 167 -10.89 27.62 14.67
N THR A 168 -12.05 28.26 14.55
CA THR A 168 -13.09 27.86 13.57
C THR A 168 -12.55 27.76 12.14
N GLU A 169 -11.63 28.66 11.78
CA GLU A 169 -10.97 28.69 10.45
C GLU A 169 -10.03 27.51 10.23
N GLN A 170 -9.41 26.98 11.29
CA GLN A 170 -8.52 25.82 11.25
C GLN A 170 -9.29 24.49 11.30
N GLN A 171 -10.43 24.45 12.01
CA GLN A 171 -11.20 23.23 12.22
C GLN A 171 -11.76 22.63 10.93
N ARG A 172 -12.30 23.48 10.04
CA ARG A 172 -12.89 23.01 8.77
C ARG A 172 -11.88 22.30 7.86
N PRO A 173 -10.73 22.90 7.47
CA PRO A 173 -9.76 22.22 6.63
C PRO A 173 -9.14 20.99 7.31
N MET A 174 -8.92 21.03 8.63
CA MET A 174 -8.47 19.88 9.40
C MET A 174 -9.46 18.71 9.34
N ARG A 175 -10.77 18.96 9.48
CA ARG A 175 -11.80 17.91 9.37
C ARG A 175 -11.84 17.30 7.98
N LEU A 176 -11.80 18.13 6.93
CA LEU A 176 -11.72 17.63 5.54
C LEU A 176 -10.49 16.73 5.33
N ARG A 177 -9.35 17.08 5.97
CA ARG A 177 -8.14 16.28 5.97
C ARG A 177 -8.34 14.93 6.66
N LEU A 178 -8.98 14.91 7.83
CA LEU A 178 -9.32 13.67 8.55
C LEU A 178 -10.31 12.80 7.77
N ASP A 179 -11.32 13.40 7.14
CA ASP A 179 -12.30 12.68 6.32
C ASP A 179 -11.62 11.97 5.14
N LEU A 180 -10.69 12.67 4.46
CA LEU A 180 -9.89 12.06 3.40
C LEU A 180 -9.00 10.93 3.93
N LEU A 181 -8.32 11.14 5.07
CA LEU A 181 -7.55 10.09 5.72
C LEU A 181 -8.42 8.86 6.06
N HIS A 182 -9.62 9.08 6.63
CA HIS A 182 -10.56 8.02 6.97
C HIS A 182 -11.02 7.24 5.74
N SER A 183 -11.08 7.85 4.56
CA SER A 183 -11.41 7.15 3.32
C SER A 183 -10.42 6.04 2.93
N PHE A 184 -9.17 6.13 3.41
CA PHE A 184 -8.11 5.12 3.22
C PHE A 184 -7.86 4.27 4.47
N MET A 185 -8.55 4.53 5.58
CA MET A 185 -8.36 3.82 6.84
C MET A 185 -9.49 2.84 7.13
N ARG A 186 -9.16 1.78 7.87
CA ARG A 186 -10.18 0.94 8.52
C ARG A 186 -10.68 1.63 9.78
N TRP A 187 -11.39 2.74 9.60
CA TRP A 187 -11.91 3.59 10.67
C TRP A 187 -13.31 4.16 10.31
N PRO A 188 -14.26 4.21 11.26
CA PRO A 188 -14.21 3.63 12.60
C PRO A 188 -14.13 2.09 12.57
N PRO A 189 -13.61 1.44 13.61
CA PRO A 189 -13.53 -0.02 13.65
C PRO A 189 -14.94 -0.63 13.58
N SER A 190 -15.14 -1.62 12.71
CA SER A 190 -16.42 -2.31 12.61
C SER A 190 -16.67 -3.20 13.84
N LYS A 191 -17.92 -3.64 14.05
CA LYS A 191 -18.24 -4.64 15.09
C LYS A 191 -17.41 -5.92 14.94
N MET A 192 -17.02 -6.28 13.72
CA MET A 192 -16.15 -7.43 13.46
C MET A 192 -14.71 -7.16 13.88
N ASP A 193 -14.20 -5.94 13.63
CA ASP A 193 -12.86 -5.54 14.04
C ASP A 193 -12.72 -5.54 15.57
N LEU A 194 -13.75 -5.06 16.28
CA LEU A 194 -13.81 -5.07 17.74
C LEU A 194 -13.86 -6.49 18.35
N LYS A 195 -14.39 -7.48 17.62
CA LYS A 195 -14.46 -8.88 18.06
C LYS A 195 -13.19 -9.69 17.76
N ARG A 196 -12.33 -9.22 16.86
CA ARG A 196 -11.10 -9.94 16.51
C ARG A 196 -10.09 -9.80 17.65
N LYS A 197 -9.56 -10.94 18.11
CA LYS A 197 -8.45 -10.97 19.08
C LYS A 197 -7.14 -10.43 18.50
N THR A 198 -6.97 -10.52 17.18
CA THR A 198 -5.75 -10.08 16.48
C THR A 198 -6.10 -8.97 15.50
N ALA A 199 -5.38 -7.85 15.62
CA ALA A 199 -5.47 -6.74 14.69
C ALA A 199 -5.22 -7.22 13.24
N ARG A 200 -6.00 -6.71 12.28
CA ARG A 200 -5.71 -6.94 10.86
C ARG A 200 -4.42 -6.20 10.50
N LYS A 201 -3.53 -6.89 9.80
CA LYS A 201 -2.35 -6.28 9.18
C LYS A 201 -2.76 -5.54 7.90
N LEU A 202 -1.97 -4.54 7.50
CA LEU A 202 -2.11 -3.94 6.16
C LEU A 202 -1.62 -4.90 5.08
N LEU A 203 -0.41 -5.43 5.26
CA LEU A 203 0.24 -6.37 4.35
C LEU A 203 0.47 -7.69 5.10
N ASP A 204 0.07 -8.80 4.50
CA ASP A 204 0.38 -10.15 5.00
C ASP A 204 1.23 -10.88 3.96
N LEU A 205 2.50 -10.51 3.90
CA LEU A 205 3.46 -11.02 2.92
C LEU A 205 3.87 -12.44 3.28
N GLN A 206 3.42 -13.41 2.47
CA GLN A 206 3.70 -14.84 2.67
C GLN A 206 4.62 -15.39 1.56
N PRO A 207 5.44 -16.41 1.85
CA PRO A 207 6.27 -17.07 0.84
C PRO A 207 5.43 -17.55 -0.35
N GLY A 208 5.87 -17.27 -1.57
CA GLY A 208 5.23 -17.74 -2.80
C GLY A 208 3.89 -17.05 -3.12
N THR A 209 3.60 -15.92 -2.46
CA THR A 209 2.41 -15.10 -2.74
C THR A 209 2.80 -13.75 -3.32
N LEU A 210 1.92 -13.17 -4.12
CA LEU A 210 2.07 -11.84 -4.68
C LEU A 210 0.99 -10.91 -4.14
N THR A 211 1.40 -9.85 -3.45
CA THR A 211 0.51 -8.74 -3.10
C THR A 211 0.70 -7.61 -4.11
N VAL A 212 -0.35 -7.19 -4.80
CA VAL A 212 -0.36 -6.05 -5.71
C VAL A 212 -1.13 -4.92 -5.01
N VAL A 213 -0.50 -3.78 -4.77
CA VAL A 213 -1.17 -2.56 -4.32
C VAL A 213 -1.44 -1.71 -5.56
N ASP A 214 -2.67 -1.74 -6.02
CA ASP A 214 -3.14 -1.04 -7.21
C ASP A 214 -4.00 0.16 -6.80
N LEU A 215 -3.42 1.34 -6.89
CA LEU A 215 -4.10 2.59 -6.54
C LEU A 215 -4.53 3.39 -7.78
N SER A 216 -4.72 2.70 -8.91
CA SER A 216 -5.26 3.28 -10.15
C SER A 216 -6.73 3.67 -9.95
N ASP A 217 -6.93 4.89 -9.48
CA ASP A 217 -8.25 5.44 -9.15
C ASP A 217 -8.33 6.90 -9.63
N PRO A 218 -9.35 7.27 -10.44
CA PRO A 218 -9.49 8.62 -10.97
C PRO A 218 -9.68 9.70 -9.88
N PHE A 219 -10.04 9.31 -8.66
CA PHE A 219 -10.24 10.21 -7.52
C PHE A 219 -9.00 10.35 -6.63
N VAL A 220 -7.88 9.72 -7.01
CA VAL A 220 -6.67 9.63 -6.21
C VAL A 220 -5.48 10.19 -7.00
N ASP A 221 -4.92 11.30 -6.52
CA ASP A 221 -3.81 11.96 -7.20
C ASP A 221 -2.45 11.24 -6.99
N THR A 222 -1.48 11.55 -7.85
CA THR A 222 -0.15 10.93 -7.81
C THR A 222 0.54 11.10 -6.47
N ALA A 223 0.45 12.29 -5.85
CA ALA A 223 1.11 12.58 -4.56
C ALA A 223 0.55 11.72 -3.42
N THR A 224 -0.76 11.51 -3.43
CA THR A 224 -1.47 10.58 -2.55
C THR A 224 -0.95 9.16 -2.74
N VAL A 225 -0.89 8.70 -3.98
CA VAL A 225 -0.43 7.34 -4.32
C VAL A 225 1.00 7.12 -3.83
N CYS A 226 1.90 8.07 -4.08
CA CYS A 226 3.28 8.01 -3.60
C CYS A 226 3.36 7.90 -2.07
N THR A 227 2.55 8.67 -1.36
CA THR A 227 2.52 8.62 0.11
C THR A 227 2.01 7.26 0.60
N LEU A 228 0.95 6.72 -0.02
CA LEU A 228 0.41 5.41 0.34
C LEU A 228 1.38 4.26 -0.01
N PHE A 229 2.10 4.34 -1.13
CA PHE A 229 3.16 3.40 -1.48
C PHE A 229 4.34 3.45 -0.51
N ASP A 230 4.79 4.65 -0.12
CA ASP A 230 5.83 4.81 0.90
C ASP A 230 5.40 4.19 2.24
N ILE A 231 4.15 4.40 2.65
CA ILE A 231 3.58 3.77 3.86
C ILE A 231 3.60 2.25 3.73
N CYS A 232 3.15 1.70 2.60
CA CYS A 232 3.18 0.25 2.37
C CYS A 232 4.60 -0.32 2.41
N LEU A 233 5.55 0.36 1.77
CA LEU A 233 6.94 -0.05 1.74
C LEU A 233 7.57 0.02 3.15
N SER A 234 7.26 1.08 3.91
CA SER A 234 7.65 1.22 5.30
C SER A 234 7.10 0.06 6.15
N VAL A 235 5.81 -0.28 6.02
CA VAL A 235 5.19 -1.43 6.71
C VAL A 235 5.89 -2.73 6.33
N ALA A 236 6.15 -2.95 5.05
CA ALA A 236 6.81 -4.16 4.55
C ALA A 236 8.26 -4.29 5.05
N LYS A 237 8.98 -3.17 5.23
CA LYS A 237 10.34 -3.15 5.78
C LYS A 237 10.37 -3.46 7.28
N GLU A 238 9.43 -2.90 8.05
CA GLU A 238 9.29 -3.19 9.48
C GLU A 238 8.87 -4.64 9.73
N LYS A 239 8.01 -5.18 8.86
CA LYS A 239 7.47 -6.55 8.95
C LYS A 239 8.06 -7.45 7.88
N ARG A 240 9.38 -7.32 7.65
CA ARG A 240 10.07 -8.08 6.61
C ARG A 240 9.89 -9.59 6.84
N PRO A 241 9.37 -10.33 5.85
CA PRO A 241 9.19 -11.77 5.99
C PRO A 241 10.54 -12.49 6.03
N GLU A 242 10.63 -13.56 6.83
CA GLU A 242 11.85 -14.36 6.98
C GLU A 242 12.29 -15.02 5.67
N CYS A 243 11.33 -15.32 4.77
CA CYS A 243 11.62 -15.85 3.45
C CYS A 243 12.28 -14.85 2.48
N GLY A 244 12.41 -13.58 2.87
CA GLY A 244 12.80 -12.50 1.98
C GLY A 244 11.63 -12.01 1.13
N MET A 245 11.87 -10.90 0.42
CA MET A 245 10.83 -10.19 -0.33
C MET A 245 11.40 -9.63 -1.62
N VAL A 246 10.60 -9.68 -2.69
CA VAL A 246 10.80 -8.90 -3.92
C VAL A 246 9.80 -7.75 -3.95
N VAL A 247 10.28 -6.54 -4.20
CA VAL A 247 9.45 -5.34 -4.39
C VAL A 247 9.59 -4.89 -5.83
N ALA A 248 8.49 -4.62 -6.50
CA ALA A 248 8.47 -4.13 -7.88
C ALA A 248 7.58 -2.90 -8.02
N LEU A 249 8.04 -1.95 -8.83
CA LEU A 249 7.37 -0.70 -9.16
C LEU A 249 7.00 -0.77 -10.64
N VAL A 250 5.70 -0.88 -10.94
CA VAL A 250 5.18 -0.97 -12.31
C VAL A 250 4.81 0.43 -12.77
N GLU A 251 5.11 0.78 -14.03
CA GLU A 251 4.87 2.12 -14.59
C GLU A 251 5.43 3.25 -13.71
N ALA A 252 6.60 3.03 -13.09
CA ALA A 252 7.20 3.94 -12.11
C ALA A 252 7.36 5.39 -12.60
N HIS A 253 7.54 5.60 -13.91
CA HIS A 253 7.62 6.93 -14.52
C HIS A 253 6.32 7.76 -14.42
N LYS A 254 5.19 7.15 -14.02
CA LYS A 254 3.91 7.83 -13.80
C LYS A 254 3.79 8.45 -12.40
N TYR A 255 4.67 8.09 -11.47
CA TYR A 255 4.56 8.54 -10.07
C TYR A 255 5.89 8.78 -9.35
N ILE A 256 7.02 8.51 -9.98
CA ILE A 256 8.34 8.86 -9.47
C ILE A 256 8.86 10.02 -10.31
N ASP A 257 8.81 11.21 -9.73
CA ASP A 257 9.47 12.43 -10.24
C ASP A 257 10.95 12.46 -9.81
#